data_AF-F1YTM5-F1
#
_entry.id   AF-F1YTM5-F1
#
_cell.length_a   1.000
_cell.length_b   1.000
_cell.length_c   1.000
_cell.angle_alpha   90.00
_cell.angle_beta   90.00
_cell.angle_gamma   90.00
#
_symmetry.space_group_name_H-M   'P 1'
#
loop_
_entity.id
_entity.type
_entity.pdbx_description
1 polymer ?
#
loop_
_entity_poly.entity_id
_entity_poly.type
_entity_poly.pdbx_seq_one_letter_code
_entity_poly.pdbx_strand_id
1 'polypeptide(L)'
;MEISMPEAHTIAIVTGGSRGLGRATVEALAQRGVSSLFTYHTNKSAADEVVKSVQHSGARAVALQLDTGDTHAFPAFADEVRRVLRV
;
A
#
# COMPACT_ATOMS: atom_id res chain seq x y z
N MET A 1 1.31 3.80 34.56
CA MET A 1 2.59 3.71 33.82
C MET A 1 2.23 3.62 32.36
N GLU A 2 2.21 4.78 31.69
CA GLU A 2 1.87 4.87 30.28
C GLU A 2 3.14 4.54 29.50
N ILE A 3 3.15 3.39 28.83
CA ILE A 3 4.22 3.05 27.90
C ILE A 3 3.93 3.87 26.64
N SER A 4 4.48 5.09 26.59
CA SER A 4 4.52 5.85 25.34
C SER A 4 5.41 5.07 24.37
N MET A 5 4.79 4.36 23.44
CA MET A 5 5.50 3.87 22.27
C MET A 5 5.80 5.07 21.38
N PRO A 6 7.00 5.16 20.77
CA PRO A 6 7.25 6.18 19.76
C PRO A 6 6.15 6.11 18.72
N GLU A 7 5.69 7.25 18.18
CA GLU A 7 4.77 7.29 17.04
C GLU A 7 5.48 6.70 15.81
N ALA A 8 5.60 5.37 15.76
CA ALA A 8 6.06 4.66 14.60
C ALA A 8 4.95 4.79 13.56
N HIS A 9 5.17 5.65 12.57
CA HIS A 9 4.33 5.75 11.39
C HIS A 9 4.31 4.39 10.69
N THR A 10 3.37 3.55 11.10
CA THR A 10 3.23 2.18 10.60
C THR A 10 2.69 2.25 9.19
N ILE A 11 3.39 1.62 8.25
CA ILE A 11 2.98 1.52 6.86
C ILE A 11 2.51 0.09 6.62
N ALA A 12 1.32 -0.06 6.05
CA ALA A 12 0.79 -1.36 5.67
C ALA A 12 1.13 -1.69 4.21
N ILE A 13 1.65 -2.89 3.96
CA ILE A 13 1.81 -3.41 2.60
C ILE A 13 0.67 -4.40 2.30
N VAL A 14 -0.10 -4.14 1.24
CA VAL A 14 -1.24 -4.98 0.83
C VAL A 14 -1.01 -5.51 -0.58
N THR A 15 -0.84 -6.82 -0.74
CA THR A 15 -0.75 -7.43 -2.08
C THR A 15 -2.13 -7.51 -2.74
N GLY A 16 -2.25 -7.17 -4.02
CA GLY A 16 -3.51 -7.24 -4.75
C GLY A 16 -4.54 -6.18 -4.33
N GLY A 17 -4.09 -5.00 -3.88
CA GLY A 17 -4.93 -3.94 -3.33
C GLY A 17 -5.79 -3.16 -4.34
N SER A 18 -5.70 -3.43 -5.64
CA SER A 18 -6.47 -2.66 -6.65
C SER A 18 -7.94 -3.05 -6.77
N ARG A 19 -8.38 -4.18 -6.18
CA ARG A 19 -9.77 -4.68 -6.30
C ARG A 19 -10.21 -5.58 -5.15
N GLY A 20 -11.51 -5.86 -5.08
CA GLY A 20 -12.10 -6.85 -4.16
C GLY A 20 -11.70 -6.60 -2.70
N LEU A 21 -11.33 -7.68 -2.00
CA LEU A 21 -10.93 -7.62 -0.59
C LEU A 21 -9.65 -6.80 -0.36
N GLY A 22 -8.70 -6.82 -1.31
CA GLY A 22 -7.48 -6.02 -1.21
C GLY A 22 -7.78 -4.53 -1.19
N ARG A 23 -8.65 -4.07 -2.10
CA ARG A 23 -9.13 -2.68 -2.13
C ARG A 23 -9.86 -2.32 -0.83
N ALA A 24 -10.82 -3.14 -0.41
CA ALA A 24 -11.56 -2.91 0.82
C ALA A 24 -10.62 -2.79 2.04
N THR A 25 -9.55 -3.59 2.07
CA THR A 25 -8.52 -3.53 3.11
C THR A 25 -7.76 -2.21 3.07
N VAL A 26 -7.31 -1.77 1.90
CA VAL A 26 -6.60 -0.48 1.72
C VAL A 26 -7.48 0.69 2.15
N GLU A 27 -8.74 0.70 1.75
CA GLU A 27 -9.71 1.75 2.11
C GLU A 27 -10.02 1.75 3.61
N ALA A 28 -10.18 0.57 4.23
CA ALA A 28 -10.39 0.47 5.68
C ALA A 28 -9.18 0.92 6.50
N LEU A 29 -7.96 0.65 6.02
CA LEU A 29 -6.73 1.15 6.64
C LEU A 29 -6.64 2.68 6.54
N ALA A 30 -7.02 3.24 5.39
CA ALA A 30 -7.04 4.69 5.18
C ALA A 30 -7.99 5.40 6.16
N GLN A 31 -9.19 4.84 6.39
CA GLN A 31 -10.15 5.37 7.38
C GLN A 31 -9.59 5.38 8.81
N ARG A 32 -8.59 4.55 9.10
CA ARG A 32 -7.90 4.48 10.39
C ARG A 32 -6.63 5.35 10.44
N GLY A 33 -6.38 6.16 9.41
CA GLY A 33 -5.19 7.00 9.29
C GLY A 33 -3.90 6.25 8.91
N VAL A 34 -4.00 4.97 8.52
CA VAL A 34 -2.83 4.16 8.16
C VAL A 34 -2.45 4.44 6.71
N SER A 35 -1.19 4.85 6.49
CA SER A 35 -0.63 4.95 5.14
C SER A 35 -0.33 3.57 4.58
N SER A 36 -0.58 3.36 3.29
CA SER A 36 -0.43 2.05 2.66
C SER A 36 0.43 2.07 1.40
N LEU A 37 1.11 0.96 1.15
CA LEU A 37 1.62 0.60 -0.16
C LEU A 37 0.84 -0.63 -0.60
N PHE A 38 0.32 -0.66 -1.82
CA PHE A 38 -0.37 -1.85 -2.30
C PHE A 38 0.06 -2.24 -3.69
N THR A 39 -0.09 -3.52 -4.00
CA THR A 39 0.30 -4.03 -5.32
C THR A 39 -0.90 -4.23 -6.24
N TYR A 40 -0.65 -4.14 -7.55
CA TYR A 40 -1.58 -4.53 -8.60
C TYR A 40 -0.85 -5.37 -9.66
N HIS A 41 -1.58 -6.23 -10.35
CA HIS A 41 -1.00 -7.06 -11.40
C HIS A 41 -0.99 -6.33 -12.76
N THR A 42 -2.15 -6.11 -13.38
CA THR A 42 -2.23 -5.55 -14.75
C THR A 42 -3.07 -4.27 -14.86
N ASN A 43 -4.09 -4.10 -14.02
CA ASN A 43 -5.01 -2.97 -14.13
C ASN A 43 -4.53 -1.75 -13.33
N LYS A 44 -3.66 -0.95 -13.93
CA LYS A 44 -3.16 0.31 -13.35
C LYS A 44 -4.29 1.32 -13.08
N SER A 45 -5.30 1.41 -13.94
CA SER A 45 -6.42 2.34 -13.74
C SER A 45 -7.17 2.06 -12.44
N ALA A 46 -7.47 0.78 -12.16
CA ALA A 46 -8.10 0.39 -10.90
C ALA A 46 -7.22 0.71 -9.69
N ALA A 47 -5.89 0.57 -9.82
CA ALA A 47 -4.97 0.97 -8.76
C ALA A 47 -4.98 2.50 -8.53
N ASP A 48 -4.99 3.29 -9.60
CA ASP A 48 -5.05 4.75 -9.50
C ASP A 48 -6.36 5.24 -8.86
N GLU A 49 -7.48 4.55 -9.09
CA GLU A 49 -8.74 4.81 -8.40
C GLU A 49 -8.65 4.57 -6.88
N VAL A 50 -7.97 3.50 -6.46
CA VAL A 50 -7.75 3.23 -5.02
C VAL A 50 -6.87 4.31 -4.39
N VAL A 51 -5.80 4.74 -5.07
CA VAL A 51 -4.97 5.85 -4.59
C VAL A 51 -5.80 7.12 -4.38
N LYS A 52 -6.66 7.47 -5.35
CA LYS A 52 -7.58 8.60 -5.22
C LYS A 52 -8.53 8.42 -4.04
N SER A 53 -9.15 7.25 -3.88
CA SER A 53 -10.06 6.94 -2.76
C SER A 53 -9.38 7.15 -1.39
N VAL A 54 -8.14 6.67 -1.24
CA VAL A 54 -7.34 6.85 -0.03
C VAL A 54 -7.02 8.33 0.23
N GLN A 55 -6.64 9.09 -0.81
CA GLN A 55 -6.37 10.52 -0.68
C GLN A 55 -7.61 11.30 -0.20
N HIS A 56 -8.82 10.96 -0.66
CA HIS A 56 -10.06 11.58 -0.17
C HIS A 56 -10.33 11.29 1.31
N SER A 57 -9.74 10.21 1.85
CA SER A 57 -9.84 9.87 3.28
C SER A 57 -8.79 10.60 4.15
N GLY A 58 -7.93 11.43 3.55
CA GLY A 58 -6.85 12.13 4.23
C GLY A 58 -5.59 11.28 4.50
N ALA A 59 -5.61 10.01 4.12
CA ALA A 59 -4.46 9.12 4.22
C ALA A 59 -3.66 9.08 2.91
N ARG A 60 -2.51 8.39 2.92
CA ARG A 60 -1.63 8.24 1.76
C ARG A 60 -1.58 6.80 1.29
N ALA A 61 -1.61 6.60 -0.02
CA ALA A 61 -1.35 5.31 -0.64
C ALA A 61 -0.40 5.44 -1.83
N VAL A 62 0.44 4.40 -2.02
CA VAL A 62 1.21 4.20 -3.27
C VAL A 62 0.85 2.86 -3.87
N ALA A 63 0.66 2.82 -5.19
CA ALA A 63 0.42 1.60 -5.94
C ALA A 63 1.68 1.19 -6.70
N LEU A 64 2.14 -0.05 -6.50
CA LEU A 64 3.26 -0.65 -7.25
C LEU A 64 2.78 -1.86 -8.06
N GLN A 65 3.35 -2.05 -9.25
CA GLN A 65 3.05 -3.25 -10.01
C GLN A 65 3.84 -4.43 -9.45
N LEU A 66 3.18 -5.57 -9.25
CA LEU A 66 3.82 -6.84 -8.91
C LEU A 66 2.93 -7.99 -9.37
N ASP A 67 3.49 -8.89 -10.19
CA ASP A 67 2.95 -10.25 -10.30
C ASP A 67 3.53 -11.10 -9.17
N THR A 68 2.69 -11.49 -8.21
CA THR A 68 3.12 -12.32 -7.08
C THR A 68 3.43 -13.77 -7.47
N GLY A 69 3.05 -14.20 -8.67
CA GLY A 69 3.42 -15.51 -9.23
C GLY A 69 4.86 -15.53 -9.76
N ASP A 70 5.43 -14.38 -10.12
CA ASP A 70 6.82 -14.26 -10.56
C ASP A 70 7.76 -13.99 -9.38
N THR A 71 8.33 -15.06 -8.84
CA THR A 71 9.27 -14.97 -7.73
C THR A 71 10.56 -14.20 -8.06
N HIS A 72 10.94 -14.09 -9.33
CA HIS A 72 12.13 -13.35 -9.75
C HIS A 72 11.95 -11.83 -9.71
N ALA A 73 10.71 -11.34 -9.66
CA ALA A 73 10.41 -9.91 -9.59
C ALA A 73 10.64 -9.30 -8.20
N PHE A 74 10.70 -10.12 -7.13
CA PHE A 74 10.74 -9.64 -5.75
C PHE A 74 11.97 -8.80 -5.38
N PRO A 75 13.20 -9.10 -5.85
CA PRO A 75 14.35 -8.22 -5.60
C PRO A 75 14.14 -6.80 -6.12
N ALA A 76 13.72 -6.67 -7.39
CA ALA A 76 13.44 -5.36 -8.00
C ALA A 76 12.26 -4.65 -7.31
N PHE A 77 11.22 -5.40 -6.93
CA PHE A 77 10.10 -4.86 -6.16
C PHE A 77 10.54 -4.34 -4.78
N ALA A 78 11.41 -5.06 -4.07
CA ALA A 78 11.91 -4.62 -2.77
C ALA A 78 12.74 -3.32 -2.88
N ASP A 79 13.54 -3.18 -3.93
CA ASP A 79 14.30 -1.95 -4.20
C ASP A 79 13.37 -0.77 -4.52
N GLU A 80 12.31 -1.02 -5.27
CA GLU A 80 11.28 -0.03 -5.56
C GLU A 80 10.53 0.40 -4.28
N VAL A 81 10.19 -0.54 -3.39
CA VAL A 81 9.59 -0.24 -2.08
C VAL A 81 10.52 0.66 -1.26
N ARG A 82 11.81 0.34 -1.15
CA ARG A 82 12.80 1.16 -0.44
C ARG A 82 12.87 2.57 -1.01
N ARG A 83 12.93 2.68 -2.34
CA ARG A 83 12.99 3.97 -3.06
C ARG A 83 11.77 4.84 -2.77
N VAL A 84 10.57 4.26 -2.80
CA VAL A 84 9.31 4.97 -2.56
C VAL A 84 9.17 5.38 -1.09
N LEU A 85 9.53 4.50 -0.16
CA LEU A 85 9.38 4.74 1.27
C LEU A 85 10.54 5.56 1.87
N ARG A 86 11.63 5.77 1.11
CA ARG A 86 12.88 6.42 1.56
C ARG A 86 13.48 5.72 2.79
N VAL A 87 13.51 4.39 2.77
CA VAL A 87 14.06 3.51 3.83
C VAL A 87 15.18 2.63 3.32
#